data_AF-A0A812UNU1-F1
#
_entry.id   AF-A0A812UNU1-F1
#
_cell.length_a   1.000
_cell.length_b   1.000
_cell.length_c   1.000
_cell.angle_alpha   90.00
_cell.angle_beta   90.00
_cell.angle_gamma   90.00
#
_symmetry.space_group_name_H-M   'P 1'
#
loop_
_entity.id
_entity.type
_entity.pdbx_description
1 polymer ?
#
loop_
_entity_poly.entity_id
_entity_poly.type
_entity_poly.pdbx_seq_one_letter_code
_entity_poly.pdbx_strand_id
1 'polypeptide(L)'
;LSMPKRGATTHEKVVLRWPVSEPFVSEVLGARGAALQFETTDQRFHFLNLHKYGREGQLLCHIWGDSRWEEHAVLSDEEVVMEVVRGLRAMFPAKAGADDGRQAQDDLPFPPLWKVTRWSLDPFALGAYTEFQDPKASEDDRDIYARPEGRLLFTGEGAVPGHVGAQCTHGAVFGGASAAIALLSEGVGAAQRQKQEEESPRLGELLGSGPLGLDVPVLVEVLATGRCKGRKRRKPPA
;
A
#
# COMPACT_ATOMS: atom_id res chain seq x y z
N LEU A 1 -7.58 18.33 3.27
CA LEU A 1 -6.47 17.42 2.86
C LEU A 1 -5.22 18.23 2.54
N SER A 2 -4.04 17.83 3.05
CA SER A 2 -2.78 18.55 2.79
C SER A 2 -1.73 17.65 2.16
N MET A 3 -0.91 18.23 1.28
CA MET A 3 0.29 17.57 0.79
C MET A 3 1.29 17.40 1.94
N PRO A 4 1.86 16.20 2.12
CA PRO A 4 2.91 16.00 3.11
C PRO A 4 4.12 16.91 2.84
N LYS A 5 4.82 17.28 3.92
CA LYS A 5 6.11 17.97 3.77
C LYS A 5 7.11 17.02 3.12
N ARG A 6 7.91 17.52 2.18
CA ARG A 6 9.00 16.76 1.56
C ARG A 6 9.95 16.22 2.66
N GLY A 7 10.20 14.92 2.65
CA GLY A 7 11.05 14.24 3.64
C GLY A 7 10.30 13.76 4.89
N ALA A 8 9.02 14.13 5.06
CA ALA A 8 8.21 13.61 6.16
C ALA A 8 8.03 12.09 6.03
N THR A 9 7.87 11.44 7.18
CA THR A 9 7.33 10.08 7.24
C THR A 9 5.87 10.12 6.80
N THR A 10 5.50 9.28 5.84
CA THR A 10 4.11 9.22 5.33
C THR A 10 3.53 7.82 5.37
N HIS A 11 4.11 6.95 6.21
CA HIS A 11 4.04 5.48 6.20
C HIS A 11 5.15 4.83 5.36
N GLU A 12 6.38 4.97 5.87
CA GLU A 12 7.56 4.33 5.30
C GLU A 12 7.71 2.89 5.75
N LYS A 13 8.52 2.15 4.99
CA LYS A 13 8.80 0.73 5.18
C LYS A 13 10.30 0.51 5.12
N VAL A 14 10.82 -0.21 6.11
CA VAL A 14 12.19 -0.73 6.09
C VAL A 14 12.14 -2.25 6.01
N VAL A 15 12.49 -2.80 4.85
CA VAL A 15 12.60 -4.25 4.65
C VAL A 15 14.03 -4.65 4.97
N LEU A 16 14.19 -5.63 5.86
CA LEU A 16 15.48 -6.18 6.29
C LEU A 16 15.52 -7.66 5.94
N ARG A 17 16.67 -8.16 5.47
CA ARG A 17 16.84 -9.58 5.16
C ARG A 17 18.19 -10.12 5.60
N TRP A 18 18.14 -11.26 6.27
CA TRP A 18 19.29 -12.09 6.64
C TRP A 18 19.23 -13.47 5.97
N PRO A 19 20.36 -14.19 5.89
CA PRO A 19 20.38 -15.60 5.53
C PRO A 19 19.54 -16.44 6.50
N VAL A 20 18.89 -17.51 6.02
CA VAL A 20 18.09 -18.39 6.88
C VAL A 20 18.90 -19.15 7.93
N SER A 21 20.20 -19.28 7.70
CA SER A 21 21.16 -19.87 8.64
C SER A 21 21.55 -18.93 9.78
N GLU A 22 21.17 -17.65 9.70
CA GLU A 22 21.46 -16.69 10.75
C GLU A 22 20.67 -17.06 12.03
N PRO A 23 21.32 -17.15 13.21
CA PRO A 23 20.64 -17.46 14.46
C PRO A 23 19.42 -16.59 14.74
N PHE A 24 19.48 -15.28 14.45
CA PHE A 24 18.31 -14.41 14.56
C PHE A 24 17.14 -14.91 13.69
N VAL A 25 17.39 -15.37 12.47
CA VAL A 25 16.33 -15.90 11.61
C VAL A 25 15.85 -17.25 12.12
N SER A 26 16.73 -18.21 12.40
CA SER A 26 16.32 -19.57 12.78
C SER A 26 15.70 -19.63 14.18
N GLU A 27 16.24 -18.88 15.13
CA GLU A 27 15.86 -18.95 16.55
C GLU A 27 14.85 -17.90 16.98
N VAL A 28 14.76 -16.75 16.29
CA VAL A 28 13.81 -15.67 16.64
C VAL A 28 12.69 -15.59 15.62
N LEU A 29 12.97 -15.26 14.36
CA LEU A 29 11.92 -15.11 13.34
C LEU A 29 11.23 -16.44 13.02
N GLY A 30 12.01 -17.51 12.95
CA GLY A 30 11.64 -18.86 12.57
C GLY A 30 11.13 -19.72 13.71
N ALA A 31 11.33 -19.30 14.96
CA ALA A 31 10.98 -20.07 16.15
C ALA A 31 9.53 -20.59 16.10
N ARG A 32 9.31 -21.79 16.63
CA ARG A 32 7.95 -22.33 16.77
C ARG A 32 7.17 -21.44 17.73
N GLY A 33 6.10 -20.80 17.24
CA GLY A 33 5.32 -19.83 18.01
C GLY A 33 5.86 -18.40 18.00
N ALA A 34 6.90 -18.09 17.20
CA ALA A 34 7.34 -16.72 17.02
C ALA A 34 6.19 -15.82 16.54
N ALA A 35 6.14 -14.61 17.08
CA ALA A 35 5.07 -13.68 16.80
C ALA A 35 5.05 -13.29 15.30
N LEU A 36 3.84 -13.07 14.78
CA LEU A 36 3.65 -12.53 13.43
C LEU A 36 4.01 -11.04 13.38
N GLN A 37 3.83 -10.34 14.51
CA GLN A 37 4.19 -8.95 14.70
C GLN A 37 4.97 -8.82 16.01
N PHE A 38 6.02 -8.02 16.03
CA PHE A 38 6.79 -7.74 17.23
C PHE A 38 6.51 -6.31 17.69
N GLU A 39 5.99 -6.21 18.91
CA GLU A 39 5.72 -4.95 19.59
C GLU A 39 7.01 -4.40 20.20
N THR A 40 7.19 -3.09 20.12
CA THR A 40 8.33 -2.37 20.74
C THR A 40 7.82 -1.19 21.55
N THR A 41 8.62 -0.76 22.52
CA THR A 41 8.36 0.48 23.26
C THR A 41 8.77 1.72 22.47
N ASP A 42 9.59 1.56 21.42
CA ASP A 42 9.90 2.65 20.49
C ASP A 42 8.73 2.86 19.53
N GLN A 43 7.92 3.88 19.81
CA GLN A 43 6.71 4.19 19.03
C GLN A 43 6.98 4.52 17.56
N ARG A 44 8.24 4.72 17.15
CA ARG A 44 8.59 4.93 15.75
C ARG A 44 8.44 3.66 14.92
N PHE A 45 8.54 2.48 15.53
CA PHE A 45 8.73 1.21 14.82
C PHE A 45 7.61 0.21 15.11
N HIS A 46 7.14 -0.46 14.06
CA HIS A 46 6.24 -1.62 14.19
C HIS A 46 6.71 -2.74 13.28
N PHE A 47 6.98 -3.92 13.82
CA PHE A 47 7.65 -4.98 13.06
C PHE A 47 6.68 -6.09 12.63
N LEU A 48 6.70 -6.43 11.34
CA LEU A 48 5.97 -7.55 10.74
C LEU A 48 6.95 -8.65 10.31
N ASN A 49 6.75 -9.85 10.85
CA ASN A 49 7.56 -11.04 10.60
C ASN A 49 7.20 -11.66 9.23
N LEU A 50 7.71 -11.07 8.16
CA LEU A 50 7.48 -11.54 6.79
C LEU A 50 7.99 -12.97 6.55
N HIS A 51 8.98 -13.43 7.31
CA HIS A 51 9.43 -14.83 7.27
C HIS A 51 8.29 -15.82 7.54
N LYS A 52 7.38 -15.52 8.49
CA LYS A 52 6.19 -16.35 8.74
C LYS A 52 5.14 -16.31 7.64
N TYR A 53 5.23 -15.33 6.74
CA TYR A 53 4.39 -15.22 5.54
C TYR A 53 5.09 -15.75 4.28
N GLY A 54 6.12 -16.59 4.44
CA GLY A 54 6.83 -17.24 3.33
C GLY A 54 7.90 -16.38 2.67
N ARG A 55 8.26 -15.22 3.24
CA ARG A 55 9.38 -14.39 2.77
C ARG A 55 10.62 -14.69 3.58
N GLU A 56 11.34 -15.73 3.18
CA GLU A 56 12.46 -16.28 3.95
C GLU A 56 13.51 -15.25 4.40
N GLY A 57 13.79 -15.22 5.71
CA GLY A 57 14.74 -14.33 6.35
C GLY A 57 14.34 -12.85 6.38
N GLN A 58 13.10 -12.50 6.05
CA GLN A 58 12.65 -11.12 5.96
C GLN A 58 11.89 -10.65 7.20
N LEU A 59 12.19 -9.41 7.59
CA LEU A 59 11.46 -8.62 8.57
C LEU A 59 11.11 -7.27 7.93
N LEU A 60 9.91 -6.77 8.19
CA LEU A 60 9.48 -5.44 7.76
C LEU A 60 9.26 -4.57 8.98
N CYS A 61 9.85 -3.38 9.01
CA CYS A 61 9.50 -2.33 9.94
C CYS A 61 8.59 -1.31 9.24
N HIS A 62 7.43 -1.03 9.81
CA HIS A 62 6.61 0.12 9.47
C HIS A 62 7.08 1.35 10.25
N ILE A 63 7.09 2.50 9.58
CA ILE A 63 7.30 3.82 10.18
C ILE A 63 6.13 4.69 9.77
N TRP A 64 5.15 4.84 10.67
CA TRP A 64 3.92 5.57 10.39
C TRP A 64 4.13 7.08 10.24
N GLY A 65 3.17 7.77 9.62
CA GLY A 65 3.24 9.22 9.42
C GLY A 65 3.25 10.01 10.74
N ASP A 66 2.64 9.46 11.77
CA ASP A 66 2.58 10.00 13.13
C ASP A 66 3.72 9.51 14.05
N SER A 67 4.74 8.84 13.50
CA SER A 67 5.92 8.37 14.25
C SER A 67 6.73 9.50 14.90
N ARG A 68 6.51 10.77 14.49
CA ARG A 68 7.22 11.98 14.96
C ARG A 68 8.75 11.88 14.85
N TRP A 69 9.24 11.09 13.89
CA TRP A 69 10.67 10.94 13.66
C TRP A 69 11.17 12.02 12.68
N GLU A 70 11.48 13.20 13.21
CA GLU A 70 11.87 14.37 12.39
C GLU A 70 13.20 14.14 11.65
N GLU A 71 14.16 13.45 12.28
CA GLU A 71 15.47 13.17 11.73
C GLU A 71 15.42 12.28 10.48
N HIS A 72 14.37 11.47 10.32
CA HIS A 72 14.18 10.63 9.14
C HIS A 72 14.30 11.41 7.81
N ALA A 73 13.94 12.70 7.81
CA ALA A 73 14.03 13.56 6.64
C ALA A 73 15.48 13.78 6.15
N VAL A 74 16.46 13.74 7.05
CA VAL A 74 17.86 14.08 6.76
C VAL A 74 18.82 12.89 6.82
N LEU A 75 18.44 11.82 7.52
CA LEU A 75 19.22 10.60 7.58
C LEU A 75 19.34 9.94 6.20
N SER A 76 20.48 9.30 5.94
CA SER A 76 20.66 8.36 4.84
C SER A 76 19.88 7.06 5.08
N ASP A 77 19.67 6.25 4.05
CA ASP A 77 18.95 4.98 4.21
C ASP A 77 19.67 4.03 5.16
N GLU A 78 21.01 3.99 5.13
CA GLU A 78 21.81 3.18 6.03
C GLU A 78 21.65 3.63 7.49
N GLU A 79 21.63 4.95 7.74
CA GLU A 79 21.38 5.49 9.09
C GLU A 79 19.97 5.17 9.59
N VAL A 80 18.95 5.23 8.73
CA VAL A 80 17.60 4.78 9.07
C VAL A 80 17.60 3.29 9.44
N VAL A 81 18.27 2.45 8.65
CA VAL A 81 18.40 1.01 8.96
C VAL A 81 19.16 0.79 10.27
N MET A 82 20.22 1.54 10.54
CA MET A 82 20.95 1.46 11.82
C MET A 82 20.04 1.76 13.01
N GLU A 83 19.19 2.78 12.93
CA GLU A 83 18.22 3.10 13.99
C GLU A 83 17.19 1.98 14.20
N VAL A 84 16.66 1.41 13.13
CA VAL A 84 15.76 0.26 13.20
C VAL A 84 16.46 -0.96 13.82
N VAL A 85 17.70 -1.25 13.43
CA VAL A 85 18.50 -2.35 13.99
C VAL A 85 18.83 -2.11 15.47
N ARG A 86 19.11 -0.88 15.88
CA ARG A 86 19.26 -0.52 17.31
C ARG A 86 17.99 -0.85 18.09
N GLY A 87 16.82 -0.50 17.55
CA GLY A 87 15.52 -0.88 18.12
C GLY A 87 15.38 -2.39 18.27
N LEU A 88 15.72 -3.15 17.23
CA LEU A 88 15.68 -4.62 17.29
C LEU A 88 16.67 -5.22 18.29
N ARG A 89 17.89 -4.68 18.41
CA ARG A 89 18.88 -5.13 19.40
C ARG A 89 18.41 -4.85 20.83
N ALA A 90 17.67 -3.77 21.06
CA ALA A 90 17.06 -3.51 22.35
C ALA A 90 15.94 -4.51 22.69
N MET A 91 15.19 -4.97 21.68
CA MET A 91 14.15 -6.00 21.85
C MET A 91 14.71 -7.40 22.04
N PHE A 92 15.80 -7.71 21.34
CA PHE A 92 16.46 -9.02 21.33
C PHE A 92 17.92 -8.85 21.75
N PRO A 93 18.17 -8.55 23.03
CA PRO A 93 19.53 -8.37 23.53
C PRO A 93 20.32 -9.67 23.33
N ALA A 94 21.61 -9.54 23.02
CA ALA A 94 22.49 -10.68 22.97
C ALA A 94 22.40 -11.46 24.29
N LYS A 95 22.33 -12.79 24.21
CA LYS A 95 22.43 -13.64 25.41
C LYS A 95 23.76 -13.26 26.06
N ALA A 96 23.72 -12.75 27.30
CA ALA A 96 24.91 -12.40 28.04
C ALA A 96 25.83 -13.64 28.08
N GLY A 97 26.87 -13.63 27.25
CA GLY A 97 27.94 -14.62 27.31
C GLY A 97 28.55 -14.55 28.69
N ALA A 98 28.81 -15.72 29.29
CA ALA A 98 29.52 -15.85 30.55
C ALA A 98 30.74 -14.93 30.58
N ASP A 99 30.99 -14.36 31.76
CA ASP A 99 32.01 -13.38 32.16
C ASP A 99 33.46 -13.74 31.76
N ASP A 100 33.74 -13.89 30.46
CA ASP A 100 35.03 -14.36 29.90
C ASP A 100 35.83 -13.25 29.19
N GLY A 101 35.36 -11.99 29.29
CA GLY A 101 36.07 -10.82 28.79
C GLY A 101 36.08 -10.66 27.27
N ARG A 102 35.35 -11.50 26.51
CA ARG A 102 35.14 -11.28 25.08
C ARG A 102 34.00 -10.28 24.89
N GLN A 103 34.25 -9.28 24.05
CA GLN A 103 33.27 -8.26 23.67
C GLN A 103 31.99 -8.97 23.20
N ALA A 104 30.85 -8.70 23.87
CA ALA A 104 29.58 -9.34 23.56
C ALA A 104 29.29 -9.17 22.06
N GLN A 105 29.35 -10.28 21.34
CA GLN A 105 28.99 -10.30 19.93
C GLN A 105 27.49 -10.01 19.87
N ASP A 106 27.08 -8.92 19.22
CA ASP A 106 25.66 -8.63 19.01
C ASP A 106 25.04 -9.84 18.28
N ASP A 107 24.15 -10.59 18.95
CA ASP A 107 23.45 -11.75 18.38
C ASP A 107 22.59 -11.38 17.16
N LEU A 108 22.33 -10.08 16.95
CA LEU A 108 21.68 -9.55 15.76
C LEU A 108 22.69 -8.77 14.88
N PRO A 109 23.24 -9.41 13.84
CA PRO A 109 24.10 -8.71 12.89
C PRO A 109 23.32 -7.70 12.07
N PHE A 110 24.04 -6.73 11.50
CA PHE A 110 23.46 -5.81 10.52
C PHE A 110 22.97 -6.59 9.28
N PRO A 111 21.78 -6.31 8.74
CA PRO A 111 21.21 -7.08 7.64
C PRO A 111 22.02 -6.88 6.35
N PRO A 112 22.45 -7.97 5.67
CA PRO A 112 23.18 -7.87 4.40
C PRO A 112 22.37 -7.22 3.27
N LEU A 113 21.04 -7.31 3.33
CA LEU A 113 20.14 -6.74 2.33
C LEU A 113 19.04 -5.95 3.04
N TRP A 114 18.85 -4.72 2.60
CA TRP A 114 17.82 -3.83 3.14
C TRP A 114 17.26 -2.89 2.07
N LYS A 115 16.07 -2.35 2.32
CA LYS A 115 15.46 -1.29 1.52
C LYS A 115 14.60 -0.38 2.39
N VAL A 116 14.78 0.92 2.24
CA VAL A 116 13.95 1.96 2.85
C VAL A 116 13.07 2.58 1.76
N THR A 117 11.78 2.78 2.03
CA THR A 117 10.91 3.62 1.20
C THR A 117 11.03 5.08 1.61
N ARG A 118 10.86 5.99 0.66
CA ARG A 118 10.80 7.44 0.92
C ARG A 118 9.68 8.07 0.09
N TRP A 119 8.44 7.77 0.42
CA TRP A 119 7.30 8.15 -0.42
C TRP A 119 7.17 9.66 -0.60
N SER A 120 7.47 10.46 0.44
CA SER A 120 7.45 11.93 0.35
C SER A 120 8.57 12.53 -0.49
N LEU A 121 9.59 11.75 -0.87
CA LEU A 121 10.66 12.17 -1.78
C LEU A 121 10.46 11.68 -3.21
N ASP A 122 9.58 10.71 -3.44
CA ASP A 122 9.24 10.24 -4.77
C ASP A 122 8.45 11.33 -5.52
N PRO A 123 8.96 11.89 -6.63
CA PRO A 123 8.30 12.98 -7.34
C PRO A 123 6.97 12.58 -7.98
N PHE A 124 6.67 11.28 -8.08
CA PHE A 124 5.42 10.76 -8.65
C PHE A 124 4.37 10.40 -7.60
N ALA A 125 4.75 10.34 -6.31
CA ALA A 125 3.85 9.99 -5.21
C ALA A 125 3.68 11.12 -4.19
N LEU A 126 4.79 11.79 -3.81
CA LEU A 126 4.83 12.88 -2.82
C LEU A 126 4.28 12.51 -1.43
N GLY A 127 4.04 11.23 -1.17
CA GLY A 127 3.48 10.66 0.05
C GLY A 127 2.95 9.24 -0.21
N ALA A 128 2.67 8.46 0.84
CA ALA A 128 2.21 7.08 0.65
C ALA A 128 0.71 7.01 0.25
N TYR A 129 -0.15 7.80 0.90
CA TYR A 129 -1.59 7.90 0.64
C TYR A 129 -2.20 9.15 1.30
N THR A 130 -3.43 9.47 0.92
CA THR A 130 -4.17 10.68 1.31
C THR A 130 -4.77 10.57 2.72
N GLU A 131 -4.22 11.32 3.67
CA GLU A 131 -4.67 11.34 5.08
C GLU A 131 -5.22 12.72 5.50
N PHE A 132 -6.06 12.74 6.53
CA PHE A 132 -6.53 13.95 7.21
C PHE A 132 -5.45 14.53 8.14
N GLN A 133 -4.33 14.96 7.54
CA GLN A 133 -3.19 15.52 8.29
C GLN A 133 -3.48 16.90 8.90
N ASP A 134 -4.38 17.68 8.30
CA ASP A 134 -4.85 18.95 8.88
C ASP A 134 -6.02 18.66 9.84
N PRO A 135 -6.02 19.19 11.09
CA PRO A 135 -7.12 19.00 12.04
C PRO A 135 -8.49 19.48 11.55
N LYS A 136 -8.55 20.32 10.51
CA LYS A 136 -9.78 20.80 9.87
C LYS A 136 -10.20 19.97 8.67
N ALA A 137 -9.39 19.02 8.22
CA ALA A 137 -9.71 18.19 7.08
C ALA A 137 -10.87 17.23 7.43
N SER A 138 -11.75 16.98 6.46
CA SER A 138 -12.92 16.12 6.63
C SER A 138 -13.21 15.32 5.36
N GLU A 139 -14.20 14.43 5.42
CA GLU A 139 -14.72 13.73 4.25
C GLU A 139 -15.19 14.69 3.13
N ASP A 140 -15.64 15.90 3.47
CA ASP A 140 -16.04 16.91 2.48
C ASP A 140 -14.89 17.30 1.55
N ASP A 141 -13.63 17.23 2.03
CA ASP A 141 -12.46 17.48 1.19
C ASP A 141 -12.32 16.42 0.08
N ARG A 142 -12.74 15.18 0.34
CA ARG A 142 -12.69 14.09 -0.64
C ARG A 142 -13.73 14.31 -1.74
N ASP A 143 -14.91 14.81 -1.38
CA ASP A 143 -15.94 15.22 -2.35
C ASP A 143 -15.48 16.38 -3.22
N ILE A 144 -14.70 17.32 -2.65
CA ILE A 144 -14.04 18.38 -3.42
C ILE A 144 -13.02 17.78 -4.40
N TYR A 145 -12.18 16.85 -3.96
CA TYR A 145 -11.18 16.18 -4.81
C TYR A 145 -11.82 15.35 -5.94
N ALA A 146 -12.97 14.75 -5.70
CA ALA A 146 -13.70 13.96 -6.69
C ALA A 146 -14.50 14.80 -7.69
N ARG A 147 -14.68 16.10 -7.42
CA ARG A 147 -15.53 16.97 -8.23
C ARG A 147 -14.92 17.19 -9.62
N PRO A 148 -15.67 16.94 -10.72
CA PRO A 148 -15.18 17.23 -12.06
C PRO A 148 -15.09 18.74 -12.32
N GLU A 149 -14.18 19.14 -13.20
CA GLU A 149 -14.01 20.52 -13.66
C GLU A 149 -14.02 20.56 -15.19
N GLY A 150 -15.16 20.93 -15.77
CA GLY A 150 -15.37 20.91 -17.22
C GLY A 150 -15.21 19.52 -17.82
N ARG A 151 -14.12 19.28 -18.54
CA ARG A 151 -13.78 17.98 -19.17
C ARG A 151 -12.78 17.16 -18.34
N LEU A 152 -12.37 17.67 -17.19
CA LEU A 152 -11.42 17.01 -16.29
C LEU A 152 -12.19 16.21 -15.25
N LEU A 153 -11.91 14.92 -15.20
CA LEU A 153 -12.38 14.02 -14.15
C LEU A 153 -11.21 13.70 -13.22
N PHE A 154 -11.48 13.68 -11.93
CA PHE A 154 -10.51 13.36 -10.90
C PHE A 154 -10.87 12.03 -10.25
N THR A 155 -9.85 11.19 -10.03
CA THR A 155 -10.02 9.84 -9.51
C THR A 155 -8.75 9.39 -8.78
N GLY A 156 -8.82 8.26 -8.08
CA GLY A 156 -7.75 7.73 -7.24
C GLY A 156 -8.20 7.56 -5.79
N GLU A 157 -7.30 7.06 -4.94
CA GLU A 157 -7.64 6.72 -3.55
C GLU A 157 -8.09 7.93 -2.70
N GLY A 158 -7.58 9.12 -3.01
CA GLY A 158 -7.94 10.35 -2.31
C GLY A 158 -9.28 10.94 -2.75
N ALA A 159 -9.78 10.54 -3.92
CA ALA A 159 -10.99 11.06 -4.57
C ALA A 159 -12.17 10.08 -4.49
N VAL A 160 -12.21 9.28 -3.42
CA VAL A 160 -13.37 8.43 -3.08
C VAL A 160 -13.70 8.59 -1.59
N PRO A 161 -14.98 8.42 -1.19
CA PRO A 161 -15.36 8.49 0.22
C PRO A 161 -14.67 7.42 1.07
N GLY A 162 -14.50 7.70 2.37
CA GLY A 162 -13.91 6.76 3.33
C GLY A 162 -14.60 5.39 3.34
N HIS A 163 -15.93 5.37 3.33
CA HIS A 163 -16.71 4.13 3.32
C HIS A 163 -16.60 3.32 2.01
N VAL A 164 -16.09 3.91 0.93
CA VAL A 164 -15.83 3.25 -0.37
C VAL A 164 -14.41 2.66 -0.42
N GLY A 165 -13.50 3.14 0.42
CA GLY A 165 -12.12 2.67 0.48
C GLY A 165 -11.08 3.75 0.19
N ALA A 166 -11.25 4.95 0.76
CA ALA A 166 -10.17 5.94 0.76
C ALA A 166 -8.86 5.33 1.31
N GLN A 167 -7.70 5.78 0.83
CA GLN A 167 -6.38 5.24 1.23
C GLN A 167 -6.16 3.77 0.84
N CYS A 168 -7.07 3.18 0.07
CA CYS A 168 -7.01 1.78 -0.33
C CYS A 168 -6.95 1.61 -1.84
N THR A 169 -6.26 0.56 -2.29
CA THR A 169 -6.19 0.20 -3.72
C THR A 169 -7.56 -0.07 -4.32
N HIS A 170 -8.48 -0.72 -3.59
CA HIS A 170 -9.83 -0.98 -4.10
C HIS A 170 -10.64 0.30 -4.32
N GLY A 171 -10.48 1.32 -3.46
CA GLY A 171 -11.09 2.62 -3.66
C GLY A 171 -10.58 3.31 -4.93
N ALA A 172 -9.27 3.28 -5.16
CA ALA A 172 -8.69 3.78 -6.42
C ALA A 172 -9.25 3.04 -7.66
N VAL A 173 -9.42 1.72 -7.59
CA VAL A 173 -10.03 0.92 -8.67
C VAL A 173 -11.49 1.34 -8.91
N PHE A 174 -12.29 1.48 -7.86
CA PHE A 174 -13.69 1.89 -7.98
C PHE A 174 -13.84 3.30 -8.52
N GLY A 175 -13.05 4.26 -8.01
CA GLY A 175 -13.03 5.62 -8.55
C GLY A 175 -12.67 5.63 -10.03
N GLY A 176 -11.67 4.84 -10.44
CA GLY A 176 -11.23 4.79 -11.84
C GLY A 176 -12.30 4.22 -12.76
N ALA A 177 -12.97 3.14 -12.32
CA ALA A 177 -14.08 2.55 -13.05
C ALA A 177 -15.27 3.51 -13.18
N SER A 178 -15.62 4.22 -12.11
CA SER A 178 -16.69 5.23 -12.11
C SER A 178 -16.40 6.36 -13.11
N ALA A 179 -15.19 6.93 -13.07
CA ALA A 179 -14.77 7.97 -14.01
C ALA A 179 -14.77 7.48 -15.48
N ALA A 180 -14.32 6.25 -15.73
CA ALA A 180 -14.36 5.65 -17.07
C ALA A 180 -15.80 5.49 -17.59
N ILE A 181 -16.73 5.08 -16.71
CA ILE A 181 -18.14 4.96 -17.05
C ILE A 181 -18.77 6.33 -17.36
N ALA A 182 -18.43 7.36 -16.59
CA ALA A 182 -18.86 8.73 -16.84
C ALA A 182 -18.42 9.22 -18.24
N LEU A 183 -17.14 9.04 -18.59
CA LEU A 183 -16.61 9.39 -19.93
C LEU A 183 -17.33 8.67 -21.07
N LEU A 184 -17.61 7.37 -20.89
CA LEU A 184 -18.29 6.55 -21.89
C LEU A 184 -19.76 6.97 -22.07
N SER A 185 -20.42 7.36 -20.98
CA SER A 185 -21.81 7.84 -20.93
C SER A 185 -21.97 9.20 -21.61
N GLU A 186 -21.04 10.13 -21.37
CA GLU A 186 -21.10 11.52 -21.86
C GLU A 186 -20.69 11.68 -23.33
N GLY A 187 -20.37 10.60 -24.03
CA GLY A 187 -20.19 10.64 -25.48
C GLY A 187 -18.84 11.18 -25.96
N VAL A 188 -17.84 11.35 -25.08
CA VAL A 188 -16.47 11.74 -25.44
C VAL A 188 -15.85 10.60 -26.28
N GLY A 189 -16.01 10.67 -27.61
CA GLY A 189 -15.60 9.63 -28.57
C GLY A 189 -16.72 9.05 -29.45
N ALA A 190 -17.93 9.61 -29.45
CA ALA A 190 -19.04 9.15 -30.33
C ALA A 190 -18.66 9.10 -31.83
N ALA A 191 -17.66 9.86 -32.28
CA ALA A 191 -17.21 9.89 -33.67
C ALA A 191 -16.39 8.65 -34.12
N GLN A 192 -15.94 7.77 -33.21
CA GLN A 192 -15.10 6.60 -33.56
C GLN A 192 -15.80 5.25 -33.32
N ARG A 193 -17.02 5.24 -32.78
CA ARG A 193 -17.75 4.01 -32.38
C ARG A 193 -18.40 3.23 -33.53
N GLN A 194 -18.28 3.65 -34.79
CA GLN A 194 -18.96 2.98 -35.92
C GLN A 194 -18.35 1.63 -36.38
N LYS A 195 -17.36 1.03 -35.69
CA LYS A 195 -16.76 -0.26 -36.12
C LYS A 195 -16.57 -1.34 -35.04
N GLN A 196 -17.00 -1.15 -33.79
CA GLN A 196 -16.83 -2.14 -32.71
C GLN A 196 -18.15 -2.37 -31.95
N GLU A 197 -19.17 -2.92 -32.60
CA GLU A 197 -20.51 -3.09 -32.00
C GLU A 197 -20.83 -4.50 -31.47
N GLU A 198 -19.87 -5.43 -31.33
CA GLU A 198 -20.22 -6.79 -30.91
C GLU A 198 -19.55 -7.37 -29.65
N GLU A 199 -18.56 -6.70 -29.04
CA GLU A 199 -17.82 -7.26 -27.89
C GLU A 199 -17.62 -6.32 -26.68
N SER A 200 -17.99 -5.04 -26.77
CA SER A 200 -17.87 -4.12 -25.62
C SER A 200 -19.04 -4.28 -24.63
N PRO A 201 -18.78 -4.21 -23.30
CA PRO A 201 -19.81 -4.11 -22.27
C PRO A 201 -20.85 -3.06 -22.63
N ARG A 202 -22.14 -3.40 -22.54
CA ARG A 202 -23.14 -2.33 -22.44
C ARG A 202 -22.91 -1.67 -21.09
N LEU A 203 -22.66 -0.37 -21.10
CA LEU A 203 -22.28 0.42 -19.93
C LEU A 203 -23.16 0.16 -18.68
N GLY A 204 -24.44 -0.12 -18.89
CA GLY A 204 -25.39 -0.47 -17.82
C GLY A 204 -25.11 -1.78 -17.09
N GLU A 205 -24.34 -2.72 -17.66
CA GLU A 205 -23.95 -3.97 -17.00
C GLU A 205 -22.89 -3.77 -15.90
N LEU A 206 -22.15 -2.66 -15.97
CA LEU A 206 -21.18 -2.28 -14.95
C LEU A 206 -21.82 -1.52 -13.78
N LEU A 207 -23.09 -1.12 -13.92
CA LEU A 207 -23.83 -0.39 -12.91
C LEU A 207 -24.65 -1.35 -12.04
N GLY A 208 -24.69 -1.07 -10.74
CA GLY A 208 -25.35 -1.91 -9.74
C GLY A 208 -25.53 -1.19 -8.42
N SER A 209 -25.75 -1.95 -7.35
CA SER A 209 -25.97 -1.43 -6.00
C SER A 209 -24.70 -1.39 -5.14
N GLY A 210 -23.51 -1.60 -5.73
CA GLY A 210 -22.24 -1.59 -5.02
C GLY A 210 -21.64 -0.18 -4.86
N PRO A 211 -20.38 -0.10 -4.38
CA PRO A 211 -19.68 1.16 -4.18
C PRO A 211 -19.68 2.03 -5.44
N LEU A 212 -19.98 3.31 -5.28
CA LEU A 212 -20.12 4.27 -6.39
C LEU A 212 -21.15 3.87 -7.47
N GLY A 213 -22.12 3.00 -7.12
CA GLY A 213 -23.13 2.50 -8.05
C GLY A 213 -22.61 1.43 -9.02
N LEU A 214 -21.52 0.74 -8.67
CA LEU A 214 -20.90 -0.29 -9.50
C LEU A 214 -21.40 -1.70 -9.17
N ASP A 215 -21.53 -2.56 -10.18
CA ASP A 215 -21.61 -4.01 -9.98
C ASP A 215 -20.19 -4.58 -9.85
N VAL A 216 -19.76 -4.79 -8.60
CA VAL A 216 -18.38 -5.21 -8.30
C VAL A 216 -18.03 -6.57 -8.92
N PRO A 217 -18.84 -7.64 -8.80
CA PRO A 217 -18.58 -8.89 -9.50
C PRO A 217 -18.38 -8.75 -11.01
N VAL A 218 -19.25 -7.98 -11.69
CA VAL A 218 -19.12 -7.77 -13.14
C VAL A 218 -17.86 -6.96 -13.45
N LEU A 219 -17.58 -5.90 -12.69
CA LEU A 219 -16.37 -5.10 -12.84
C LEU A 219 -15.10 -5.95 -12.72
N VAL A 220 -15.01 -6.80 -11.69
CA VAL A 220 -13.86 -7.68 -11.48
C VAL A 220 -13.69 -8.64 -12.65
N GLU A 221 -14.78 -9.21 -13.18
CA GLU A 221 -14.73 -10.09 -14.34
C GLU A 221 -14.24 -9.37 -15.59
N VAL A 222 -14.73 -8.15 -15.83
CA VAL A 222 -14.29 -7.31 -16.95
C VAL A 222 -12.81 -6.95 -16.81
N LEU A 223 -12.35 -6.55 -15.63
CA LEU A 223 -10.93 -6.22 -15.40
C LEU A 223 -10.03 -7.45 -15.54
N ALA A 224 -10.49 -8.62 -15.11
CA ALA A 224 -9.71 -9.86 -15.16
C ALA A 224 -9.68 -10.50 -16.57
N THR A 225 -10.75 -10.37 -17.35
CA THR A 225 -10.92 -11.12 -18.61
C THR A 225 -11.05 -10.26 -19.86
N GLY A 226 -11.31 -8.96 -19.70
CA GLY A 226 -11.68 -8.06 -20.78
C GLY A 226 -13.08 -8.30 -21.34
N ARG A 227 -13.94 -9.10 -20.69
CA ARG A 227 -15.25 -9.52 -21.22
C ARG A 227 -16.37 -9.31 -20.21
N CYS A 228 -17.58 -9.06 -20.71
CA CYS A 228 -18.82 -9.10 -19.93
C CYS A 228 -19.50 -10.48 -19.98
N LYS A 229 -20.18 -10.87 -18.89
CA LYS A 229 -21.09 -12.03 -18.86
C LYS A 229 -22.35 -11.74 -19.65
N GLY A 230 -22.31 -11.95 -20.97
CA GLY A 230 -23.46 -11.62 -21.83
C GLY A 230 -23.66 -12.40 -23.13
N ARG A 231 -22.77 -13.33 -23.54
CA ARG A 231 -23.02 -14.13 -24.74
C ARG A 231 -22.81 -15.62 -24.51
N LYS A 232 -23.89 -16.34 -24.16
CA LYS A 232 -24.06 -17.71 -24.68
C LYS A 232 -24.08 -17.57 -26.20
N ARG A 233 -23.05 -18.08 -26.89
CA ARG A 233 -23.08 -18.22 -28.36
C ARG A 233 -24.44 -18.83 -28.74
N ARG A 234 -25.29 -18.08 -29.44
CA ARG A 234 -26.43 -18.67 -30.14
C ARG A 234 -25.84 -19.73 -31.07
N LYS A 235 -26.16 -21.00 -30.82
CA LYS A 235 -25.86 -22.05 -31.82
C LYS A 235 -26.56 -21.64 -33.12
N PRO A 236 -25.92 -21.82 -34.29
CA PRO A 236 -26.59 -21.56 -35.55
C PRO A 236 -27.88 -22.40 -35.62
N PRO A 237 -28.96 -21.88 -36.21
CA PRO A 237 -30.13 -22.71 -36.49
C PRO A 237 -29.69 -23.90 -37.35
N ALA A 238 -30.17 -25.09 -36.97
CA ALA A 238 -29.92 -26.34 -37.68
C ALA A 238 -30.61 -26.37 -39.05
#